data_AF-A0A660LYK3-F1
#
_entry.id   AF-A0A660LYK3-F1
#
_cell.length_a   1.000
_cell.length_b   1.000
_cell.length_c   1.000
_cell.angle_alpha   90.00
_cell.angle_beta   90.00
_cell.angle_gamma   90.00
#
_symmetry.space_group_name_H-M   'P 1'
#
loop_
_entity.id
_entity.type
_entity.pdbx_description
1 polymer ?
#
loop_
_entity_poly.entity_id
_entity_poly.type
_entity_poly.pdbx_seq_one_letter_code
_entity_poly.pdbx_strand_id
1 'polypeptide(L)'
;MLYVYEDLQFTDELLGKEVLQAHVDRAERGLYAFAKRLGVEQGDIVRSFLVDELVMLYIYRSVCVDKAYALPGAYTRDGSTDDFYSKKLSYIDQRISVLEKQITPEELTGDPKKYARYRTVEIFRG
;
A
#
# COMPACT_ATOMS: atom_id res chain seq x y z
N MET A 1 -6.56 11.94 8.32
CA MET A 1 -7.13 10.95 7.39
C MET A 1 -6.81 11.45 6.00
N LEU A 2 -5.93 10.75 5.29
CA LEU A 2 -5.41 11.11 3.96
C LEU A 2 -6.36 10.65 2.84
N TYR A 3 -7.12 9.58 3.08
CA TYR A 3 -8.07 9.01 2.14
C TYR A 3 -9.49 8.99 2.71
N VAL A 4 -10.46 9.35 1.88
CA VAL A 4 -11.89 9.27 2.17
C VAL A 4 -12.46 8.17 1.28
N TYR A 5 -13.24 7.24 1.85
CA TYR A 5 -13.68 6.03 1.13
C TYR A 5 -14.56 6.38 -0.08
N GLU A 6 -15.42 7.38 0.05
CA GLU A 6 -16.34 7.82 -1.00
C GLU A 6 -15.62 8.39 -2.22
N ASP A 7 -14.38 8.88 -2.05
CA ASP A 7 -13.57 9.46 -3.12
C ASP A 7 -12.71 8.42 -3.86
N LEU A 8 -12.68 7.17 -3.37
CA LEU A 8 -11.86 6.11 -3.93
C LEU A 8 -12.56 5.42 -5.09
N GLN A 9 -11.82 5.24 -6.19
CA GLN A 9 -12.26 4.43 -7.33
C GLN A 9 -11.53 3.09 -7.33
N PHE A 10 -12.27 2.02 -7.10
CA PHE A 10 -11.74 0.67 -7.12
C PHE A 10 -11.79 0.11 -8.53
N THR A 11 -10.62 -0.17 -9.10
CA THR A 11 -10.44 -0.70 -10.45
C THR A 11 -10.59 -2.22 -10.53
N ASP A 12 -10.45 -2.92 -9.40
CA ASP A 12 -10.55 -4.37 -9.36
C ASP A 12 -12.02 -4.80 -9.25
N GLU A 13 -12.57 -5.40 -10.31
CA GLU A 13 -14.00 -5.75 -10.38
C GLU A 13 -14.46 -6.72 -9.29
N LEU A 14 -13.55 -7.54 -8.77
CA LEU A 14 -13.85 -8.53 -7.75
C LEU A 14 -13.62 -7.95 -6.34
N LEU A 15 -12.42 -7.41 -6.09
CA LEU A 15 -12.06 -6.94 -4.76
C LEU A 15 -12.73 -5.61 -4.43
N GLY A 16 -12.93 -4.74 -5.43
CA GLY A 16 -13.52 -3.42 -5.26
C GLY A 16 -14.92 -3.43 -4.65
N LYS A 17 -15.74 -4.43 -4.99
CA LYS A 17 -17.11 -4.59 -4.45
C LYS A 17 -17.12 -5.02 -2.99
N GLU A 18 -16.03 -5.64 -2.54
CA GLU A 18 -15.87 -6.14 -1.18
C GLU A 18 -15.15 -5.12 -0.29
N VAL A 19 -14.78 -3.93 -0.83
CA VAL A 19 -14.10 -2.90 -0.04
C VAL A 19 -15.07 -2.20 0.90
N LEU A 20 -14.73 -2.20 2.19
CA LEU A 20 -15.38 -1.46 3.26
C LEU A 20 -14.47 -0.37 3.80
N GLN A 21 -15.04 0.65 4.46
CA GLN A 21 -14.29 1.71 5.17
C GLN A 21 -13.17 1.15 6.05
N ALA A 22 -13.44 0.05 6.78
CA ALA A 22 -12.46 -0.58 7.66
C ALA A 22 -11.18 -1.04 6.93
N HIS A 23 -11.25 -1.38 5.64
CA HIS A 23 -10.07 -1.74 4.85
C HIS A 23 -9.26 -0.51 4.47
N VAL A 24 -9.92 0.63 4.19
CA VAL A 24 -9.25 1.92 3.97
C VAL A 24 -8.50 2.35 5.23
N ASP A 25 -9.15 2.30 6.38
CA ASP A 25 -8.53 2.66 7.67
C ASP A 25 -7.32 1.76 7.98
N ARG A 26 -7.42 0.45 7.68
CA ARG A 26 -6.31 -0.50 7.86
C ARG A 26 -5.16 -0.21 6.90
N ALA A 27 -5.46 0.11 5.65
CA ALA A 27 -4.47 0.45 4.63
C ALA A 27 -3.72 1.74 4.98
N GLU A 28 -4.43 2.77 5.46
CA GLU A 28 -3.84 4.04 5.88
C GLU A 28 -2.88 3.85 7.07
N ARG A 29 -3.25 3.02 8.05
CA ARG A 29 -2.34 2.64 9.15
C ARG A 29 -1.10 1.90 8.63
N GLY A 30 -1.27 1.04 7.61
CA GLY A 30 -0.16 0.36 6.94
C GLY A 30 0.80 1.36 6.28
N LEU A 31 0.27 2.33 5.55
CA LEU A 31 1.04 3.42 4.95
C LEU A 31 1.82 4.21 6.00
N TYR A 32 1.18 4.56 7.12
CA TYR A 32 1.86 5.27 8.21
C TYR A 32 2.95 4.46 8.89
N ALA A 33 2.75 3.15 9.05
CA ALA A 33 3.80 2.26 9.56
C ALA A 33 4.99 2.18 8.60
N PHE A 34 4.72 2.10 7.29
CA PHE A 34 5.73 2.13 6.24
C PHE A 34 6.51 3.46 6.23
N ALA A 35 5.81 4.59 6.23
CA ALA A 35 6.40 5.92 6.27
C ALA A 35 7.28 6.12 7.53
N LYS A 36 6.82 5.66 8.70
CA LYS A 36 7.59 5.72 9.95
C LYS A 36 8.89 4.92 9.85
N ARG A 37 8.89 3.76 9.18
CA ARG A 37 10.12 2.97 8.92
C ARG A 37 11.13 3.75 8.07
N LEU A 38 10.64 4.62 7.20
CA LEU A 38 11.45 5.51 6.36
C LEU A 38 11.82 6.85 7.04
N GLY A 39 11.38 7.09 8.27
CA GLY A 39 11.64 8.33 9.01
C GLY A 39 10.76 9.51 8.60
N VAL A 40 9.62 9.25 7.96
CA VAL A 40 8.65 10.27 7.53
C VAL A 40 7.53 10.38 8.56
N GLU A 41 7.16 11.60 8.95
CA GLU A 41 6.03 11.84 9.85
C GLU A 41 4.70 11.73 9.11
N GLN A 42 3.64 11.29 9.81
CA GLN A 42 2.34 11.05 9.18
C GLN A 42 1.76 12.30 8.49
N GLY A 43 1.98 13.49 9.07
CA GLY A 43 1.50 14.75 8.53
C GLY A 43 2.25 15.25 7.29
N ASP A 44 3.41 14.67 6.98
CA ASP A 44 4.21 15.04 5.81
C ASP A 44 3.84 14.24 4.55
N ILE A 45 3.03 13.19 4.70
CA ILE A 45 2.70 12.29 3.60
C ILE A 45 1.69 12.98 2.69
N VAL A 46 1.99 13.04 1.40
CA VAL A 46 1.13 13.64 0.38
C VAL A 46 0.61 12.59 -0.59
N ARG A 47 -0.57 12.84 -1.15
CA ARG A 47 -1.11 11.99 -2.22
C ARG A 47 -0.28 12.17 -3.48
N SER A 48 0.29 11.07 -3.96
CA SER A 48 1.01 10.96 -5.23
C SER A 48 0.58 9.67 -5.91
N PHE A 49 0.91 9.50 -7.19
CA PHE A 49 0.57 8.29 -7.92
C PHE A 49 1.07 7.01 -7.22
N LEU A 50 2.31 7.03 -6.71
CA LEU A 50 2.92 5.88 -6.02
C LEU A 50 2.24 5.60 -4.66
N VAL A 51 1.91 6.66 -3.91
CA VAL A 51 1.22 6.51 -2.62
C VAL A 51 -0.20 5.99 -2.83
N ASP A 52 -0.91 6.50 -3.83
CA ASP A 52 -2.24 6.04 -4.20
C ASP A 52 -2.23 4.57 -4.66
N GLU A 53 -1.25 4.15 -5.47
CA GLU A 53 -1.10 2.74 -5.88
C GLU A 53 -0.79 1.84 -4.68
N LEU A 54 0.12 2.25 -3.79
CA LEU A 54 0.49 1.48 -2.61
C LEU A 54 -0.72 1.30 -1.67
N VAL A 55 -1.48 2.37 -1.42
CA VAL A 55 -2.68 2.31 -0.57
C VAL A 55 -3.74 1.42 -1.18
N MET A 56 -3.96 1.51 -2.49
CA MET A 56 -4.90 0.63 -3.19
C MET A 56 -4.51 -0.86 -3.02
N LEU A 57 -3.22 -1.18 -3.11
CA LEU A 57 -2.73 -2.54 -2.87
C LEU A 57 -2.93 -2.98 -1.41
N TYR A 58 -2.71 -2.10 -0.43
CA TYR A 58 -2.99 -2.41 0.98
C TYR A 58 -4.48 -2.64 1.25
N ILE A 59 -5.37 -1.89 0.59
CA ILE A 59 -6.82 -2.11 0.67
C ILE A 59 -7.16 -3.50 0.15
N TYR A 60 -6.73 -3.82 -1.07
CA TYR A 60 -6.98 -5.12 -1.69
C TYR A 60 -6.36 -6.28 -0.91
N ARG A 61 -5.17 -6.09 -0.34
CA ARG A 61 -4.55 -7.05 0.57
C ARG A 61 -5.46 -7.34 1.76
N SER A 62 -6.04 -6.31 2.36
CA SER A 62 -6.93 -6.44 3.51
C SER A 62 -8.20 -7.23 3.17
N VAL A 63 -8.79 -6.96 2.00
CA VAL A 63 -9.94 -7.72 1.49
C VAL A 63 -9.57 -9.19 1.29
N CYS A 64 -8.46 -9.48 0.60
CA CYS A 64 -8.02 -10.85 0.35
C CYS A 64 -7.75 -11.63 1.65
N VAL A 65 -7.11 -10.98 2.63
CA VAL A 65 -6.90 -11.57 3.96
C VAL A 65 -8.24 -11.93 4.60
N ASP A 66 -9.15 -10.97 4.70
CA ASP A 66 -10.42 -11.18 5.39
C ASP A 66 -11.28 -12.26 4.68
N LYS A 67 -11.25 -12.32 3.34
CA LYS A 67 -11.96 -13.35 2.55
C LYS A 67 -11.30 -14.72 2.62
N ALA A 68 -9.97 -14.80 2.60
CA ALA A 68 -9.26 -16.07 2.73
C ALA A 68 -9.55 -16.72 4.09
N TYR A 69 -9.58 -15.94 5.19
CA TYR A 69 -9.90 -16.46 6.52
C TYR A 69 -11.39 -16.77 6.74
N ALA A 70 -12.30 -16.20 5.94
CA ALA A 70 -13.74 -16.40 6.09
C ALA A 70 -14.26 -17.72 5.47
N LEU A 71 -13.48 -18.39 4.61
CA LEU A 71 -13.93 -19.60 3.92
C LEU A 71 -13.82 -20.86 4.82
N PRO A 72 -14.91 -21.61 5.06
CA PRO A 72 -14.83 -22.92 5.70
C PRO A 72 -13.99 -23.86 4.83
N GLY A 73 -12.84 -24.31 5.32
CA GLY A 73 -11.90 -25.13 4.55
C GLY A 73 -10.80 -24.35 3.81
N ALA A 74 -10.58 -23.08 4.14
CA ALA A 74 -9.46 -22.25 3.62
C ALA A 74 -8.07 -22.89 3.84
N TYR A 75 -7.96 -23.79 4.81
CA TYR A 75 -6.89 -24.77 4.88
C TYR A 75 -7.51 -26.11 4.51
N THR A 76 -7.45 -26.49 3.23
CA THR A 76 -7.64 -27.89 2.87
C THR A 76 -6.63 -28.71 3.69
N ARG A 77 -7.04 -29.89 4.13
CA ARG A 77 -6.27 -30.79 5.01
C ARG A 77 -4.89 -31.17 4.45
N ASP A 78 -4.64 -30.84 3.18
CA ASP A 78 -3.44 -31.14 2.40
C ASP A 78 -2.52 -29.91 2.22
N GLY A 79 -2.88 -28.75 2.79
CA GLY A 79 -2.06 -27.52 2.75
C GLY A 79 -2.04 -26.80 1.40
N SER A 80 -2.89 -27.18 0.45
CA SER A 80 -2.99 -26.56 -0.87
C SER A 80 -4.02 -25.42 -0.86
N THR A 81 -3.53 -24.17 -0.87
CA THR A 81 -4.33 -22.97 -1.13
C THR A 81 -4.62 -22.83 -2.62
N ASP A 82 -5.63 -23.55 -3.12
CA ASP A 82 -6.14 -23.37 -4.49
C ASP A 82 -7.32 -22.37 -4.56
N ASP A 83 -7.54 -21.58 -3.50
CA ASP A 83 -8.53 -20.52 -3.51
C ASP A 83 -7.99 -19.26 -4.20
N PHE A 84 -8.86 -18.62 -4.99
CA PHE A 84 -8.51 -17.45 -5.79
C PHE A 84 -7.93 -16.29 -4.94
N TYR A 85 -8.46 -16.09 -3.72
CA TYR A 85 -8.04 -15.02 -2.83
C TYR A 85 -6.60 -15.21 -2.33
N SER A 86 -6.18 -16.43 -1.99
CA SER A 86 -4.79 -16.70 -1.58
C SER A 86 -3.78 -16.49 -2.70
N LYS A 87 -4.11 -16.87 -3.94
CA LYS A 87 -3.25 -16.59 -5.11
C LYS A 87 -3.13 -15.08 -5.35
N LYS A 88 -4.25 -14.36 -5.28
CA LYS A 88 -4.27 -12.90 -5.46
C LYS A 88 -3.57 -12.17 -4.33
N LEU A 89 -3.70 -12.64 -3.09
CA LEU A 89 -2.95 -12.16 -1.94
C LEU A 89 -1.44 -12.28 -2.17
N SER A 90 -0.99 -13.45 -2.64
CA SER A 90 0.43 -13.69 -2.95
C SER A 90 0.96 -12.73 -4.02
N TYR A 91 0.17 -12.49 -5.07
CA TYR A 91 0.51 -11.50 -6.11
C TYR A 91 0.58 -10.06 -5.54
N ILE A 92 -0.41 -9.67 -4.73
CA ILE A 92 -0.46 -8.34 -4.11
C ILE A 92 0.72 -8.14 -3.16
N ASP A 93 1.05 -9.13 -2.32
CA ASP A 93 2.19 -9.08 -1.40
C ASP A 93 3.53 -8.91 -2.15
N GLN A 94 3.70 -9.59 -3.28
CA GLN A 94 4.87 -9.39 -4.14
C GLN A 94 4.94 -7.96 -4.69
N ARG A 95 3.83 -7.43 -5.17
CA ARG A 95 3.78 -6.07 -5.74
C ARG A 95 4.01 -4.98 -4.70
N ILE A 96 3.45 -5.15 -3.50
CA ILE A 96 3.74 -4.31 -2.32
C ILE A 96 5.24 -4.35 -2.00
N SER A 97 5.84 -5.55 -1.93
CA SER A 97 7.27 -5.69 -1.63
C SER A 97 8.17 -4.97 -2.64
N VAL A 98 7.79 -4.98 -3.92
CA VAL A 98 8.50 -4.23 -4.97
C VAL A 98 8.35 -2.73 -4.78
N LEU A 99 7.11 -2.24 -4.61
CA LEU A 99 6.85 -0.80 -4.43
C LEU A 99 7.49 -0.26 -3.14
N GLU A 100 7.38 -0.96 -2.02
CA GLU A 100 8.02 -0.54 -0.76
C GLU A 100 9.54 -0.44 -0.84
N LYS A 101 10.19 -1.20 -1.73
CA LYS A 101 11.64 -1.11 -1.96
C LYS A 101 12.01 0.06 -2.87
N GLN A 102 11.10 0.48 -3.74
CA GLN A 102 11.30 1.57 -4.69
C GLN A 102 11.00 2.93 -4.06
N ILE A 103 9.94 3.00 -3.25
CA ILE A 103 9.44 4.25 -2.67
C ILE A 103 10.46 4.84 -1.70
N THR A 104 10.85 6.09 -1.97
CA THR A 104 11.75 6.87 -1.11
C THR A 104 10.99 7.85 -0.20
N PRO A 105 11.62 8.38 0.87
CA PRO A 105 11.02 9.43 1.70
C PRO A 105 10.59 10.67 0.91
N GLU A 106 11.36 11.04 -0.12
CA GLU A 106 11.05 12.16 -1.01
C GLU A 106 9.76 11.90 -1.80
N GLU A 107 9.54 10.68 -2.28
CA GLU A 107 8.34 10.30 -3.03
C GLU A 107 7.08 10.22 -2.16
N LEU A 108 7.24 9.92 -0.87
CA LEU A 108 6.15 9.96 0.12
C LEU A 108 5.71 11.39 0.47
N THR A 109 6.64 12.34 0.46
CA THR A 109 6.41 13.70 0.95
C THR A 109 6.28 14.74 -0.16
N GLY A 110 6.68 14.41 -1.38
CA GLY A 110 6.71 15.33 -2.52
C GLY A 110 7.77 16.44 -2.38
N ASP A 111 8.58 16.42 -1.31
CA ASP A 111 9.64 17.40 -1.07
C ASP A 111 11.03 16.74 -1.19
N PRO A 112 11.68 16.84 -2.37
CA PRO A 112 13.00 16.29 -2.56
C PRO A 112 14.09 17.00 -1.73
N LYS A 113 13.85 18.23 -1.24
CA LYS A 113 14.85 19.01 -0.50
C LYS A 113 14.91 18.64 0.98
N LYS A 114 13.78 18.23 1.57
CA LYS A 114 13.69 17.86 2.98
C LYS A 114 14.48 16.59 3.33
N TYR A 115 14.58 15.65 2.38
CA TYR A 115 15.26 14.36 2.57
C TYR A 115 16.51 14.15 1.71
N ALA A 116 16.87 15.15 0.88
CA ALA A 116 18.13 15.18 0.15
C ALA A 116 19.30 14.89 1.11
N ARG A 117 19.87 13.69 1.00
CA ARG A 117 21.16 13.40 1.62
C ARG A 117 22.15 14.42 1.07
N TYR A 118 23.00 14.99 1.94
CA TYR A 118 24.03 16.03 1.71
C TYR A 118 25.04 15.81 0.54
N ARG A 119 24.71 15.06 -0.52
CA ARG A 119 25.58 14.67 -1.64
C ARG A 119 25.19 15.26 -3.00
N THR A 120 24.13 16.05 -3.09
CA THR A 120 23.79 16.80 -4.29
C THR A 120 24.26 18.24 -4.15
N VAL A 121 25.50 18.51 -4.57
CA VAL A 121 25.99 19.88 -4.75
C VAL A 121 25.54 20.35 -6.12
N GLU A 122 24.78 21.45 -6.19
CA GLU A 122 24.52 22.13 -7.45
C GLU A 122 25.86 22.57 -8.05
N ILE A 123 26.24 21.98 -9.19
CA ILE A 123 27.43 22.42 -9.92
C ILE A 123 27.04 23.73 -10.62
N PHE A 124 27.33 24.85 -9.97
CA PHE A 124 27.28 26.16 -10.59
C PHE A 124 28.23 26.15 -11.80
N ARG A 125 27.68 26.15 -13.02
CA ARG A 125 28.45 26.55 -14.21
C ARG A 125 28.20 28.05 -14.35
N GLY A 126 29.29 28.81 -14.19
CA GLY A 126 29.29 30.28 -14.11
C GLY A 126 28.65 30.99 -15.30
#